data_AF-A0A0F9DPU4-F1
#
_entry.id   AF-A0A0F9DPU4-F1
#
_cell.length_a   1.000
_cell.length_b   1.000
_cell.length_c   1.000
_cell.angle_alpha   90.00
_cell.angle_beta   90.00
_cell.angle_gamma   90.00
#
_symmetry.space_group_name_H-M   'P 1'
#
loop_
_entity.id
_entity.type
_entity.pdbx_description
1 polymer ?
#
loop_
_entity_poly.entity_id
_entity_poly.type
_entity_poly.pdbx_seq_one_letter_code
_entity_poly.pdbx_strand_id
1 'polypeptide(L)'
;MVETKSLEATVSNYRDGIGKAPARYKQGVEKNNNQNENAIASQGLYEARIAESIATKARVRGLQKSSTAAWKQAAATKGASRIGPGMTAALPKFSTGIGEVLATIQAVTIAERTADPMTNIDNRVKPIAQALYDMKRK
;
A
#
# COMPACT_ATOMS: atom_id res chain seq x y z
N MET A 1 17.22 -2.28 38.59
CA MET A 1 17.08 -3.38 37.61
C MET A 1 15.60 -3.56 37.36
N VAL A 2 15.14 -3.66 36.11
CA VAL A 2 13.71 -3.89 35.81
C VAL A 2 13.53 -5.39 35.54
N GLU A 3 12.70 -6.05 36.34
CA GLU A 3 12.34 -7.45 36.13
C GLU A 3 11.29 -7.57 35.02
N THR A 4 11.51 -8.49 34.07
CA THR A 4 10.58 -8.77 32.98
C THR A 4 10.25 -10.26 32.92
N LYS A 5 9.15 -10.63 32.24
CA LYS A 5 8.83 -12.03 31.94
C LYS A 5 9.99 -12.70 31.21
N SER A 6 10.14 -14.02 31.38
CA SER A 6 11.08 -14.80 30.59
C SER A 6 10.68 -14.82 29.10
N LEU A 7 11.66 -15.09 28.23
CA LEU A 7 11.39 -15.32 26.81
C LEU A 7 10.36 -16.43 26.61
N GLU A 8 10.51 -17.52 27.35
CA GLU A 8 9.61 -18.67 27.28
C GLU A 8 8.17 -18.29 27.63
N ALA A 9 7.97 -17.60 28.75
CA ALA A 9 6.64 -17.12 29.14
C ALA A 9 6.05 -16.16 28.10
N THR A 10 6.88 -15.34 27.46
CA THR A 10 6.45 -14.40 26.41
C THR A 10 6.03 -15.13 25.13
N VAL A 11 6.81 -16.12 24.68
CA VAL A 11 6.51 -16.92 23.49
C VAL A 11 5.26 -17.78 23.70
N SER A 12 5.11 -18.37 24.90
CA SER A 12 3.92 -19.13 25.27
C SER A 12 2.65 -18.27 25.17
N ASN A 13 2.67 -17.08 25.80
CA ASN A 13 1.56 -16.13 25.71
C ASN A 13 1.24 -15.70 24.27
N TYR A 14 2.28 -15.50 23.43
CA TYR A 14 2.07 -15.16 22.02
C TYR A 14 1.36 -16.30 21.28
N ARG A 15 1.79 -17.55 21.47
CA ARG A 15 1.18 -18.73 20.84
C ARG A 15 -0.29 -18.87 21.22
N ASP A 16 -0.59 -18.74 22.50
CA ASP A 16 -1.97 -18.81 23.02
C ASP A 16 -2.86 -17.68 22.49
N GLY A 17 -2.25 -16.54 22.14
CA GLY A 17 -2.92 -15.39 21.57
C GLY A 17 -3.32 -15.56 20.10
N ILE A 18 -2.65 -16.43 19.33
CA ILE A 18 -2.82 -16.53 17.86
C ILE A 18 -4.29 -16.75 17.48
N GLY A 19 -4.97 -17.70 18.12
CA GLY A 19 -6.38 -18.02 17.81
C GLY A 19 -7.38 -16.97 18.31
N LYS A 20 -7.00 -16.14 19.28
CA LYS A 20 -7.87 -15.13 19.93
C LYS A 20 -7.74 -13.75 19.28
N ALA A 21 -6.58 -13.46 18.70
CA ALA A 21 -6.25 -12.13 18.18
C ALA A 21 -7.20 -11.63 17.08
N PRO A 22 -7.60 -12.44 16.07
CA PRO A 22 -8.45 -11.94 14.98
C PRO A 22 -9.81 -11.41 15.47
N ALA A 23 -10.48 -12.14 16.35
CA ALA A 23 -11.78 -11.73 16.89
C ALA A 23 -11.66 -10.46 17.76
N ARG A 24 -10.64 -10.40 18.62
CA ARG A 24 -10.38 -9.21 19.46
C ARG A 24 -10.05 -7.97 18.62
N TYR A 25 -9.22 -8.14 17.60
CA TYR A 25 -8.88 -7.08 16.66
C TYR A 25 -10.15 -6.56 15.96
N LYS A 26 -10.97 -7.45 15.40
CA LYS A 26 -12.23 -7.09 14.74
C LYS A 26 -13.15 -6.30 15.68
N GLN A 27 -13.36 -6.79 16.91
CA GLN A 27 -14.20 -6.11 17.90
C GLN A 27 -13.69 -4.70 18.23
N GLY A 28 -12.36 -4.51 18.31
CA GLY A 28 -11.78 -3.19 18.56
C GLY A 28 -12.00 -2.23 17.39
N VAL A 29 -11.83 -2.71 16.15
CA VAL A 29 -12.08 -1.92 14.93
C VAL A 29 -13.56 -1.53 14.83
N GLU A 30 -14.49 -2.45 15.09
CA GLU A 30 -15.93 -2.19 15.01
C GLU A 30 -16.43 -1.17 16.05
N LYS A 31 -15.72 -1.00 17.16
CA LYS A 31 -16.01 0.03 18.17
C LYS A 31 -15.49 1.41 17.80
N ASN A 32 -14.60 1.52 16.82
CA ASN A 32 -14.03 2.79 16.42
C ASN A 32 -15.01 3.54 15.52
N ASN A 33 -15.27 4.82 15.83
CA ASN A 33 -16.22 5.67 15.11
C ASN A 33 -15.62 6.98 14.57
N ASN A 34 -14.32 7.23 14.79
CA ASN A 34 -13.69 8.53 14.49
C ASN A 34 -12.24 8.42 14.00
N GLN A 35 -11.85 7.26 13.46
CA GLN A 35 -10.47 6.99 13.06
C GLN A 35 -9.97 7.99 12.00
N ASN A 36 -10.79 8.34 11.02
CA ASN A 36 -10.41 9.24 9.93
C ASN A 36 -10.23 10.67 10.43
N GLU A 37 -11.17 11.17 11.22
CA GLU A 37 -11.14 12.51 11.82
C GLU A 37 -9.90 12.68 12.69
N ASN A 38 -9.61 11.69 13.55
CA ASN A 38 -8.41 11.70 14.38
C ASN A 38 -7.13 11.63 13.56
N ALA A 39 -7.10 10.83 12.49
CA ALA A 39 -5.94 10.74 11.61
C ALA A 39 -5.68 12.07 10.89
N ILE A 40 -6.72 12.73 10.38
CA ILE A 40 -6.64 14.05 9.73
C ILE A 40 -6.14 15.10 10.75
N ALA A 41 -6.72 15.13 11.95
CA ALA A 41 -6.30 16.05 13.01
C ALA A 41 -4.83 15.82 13.43
N SER A 42 -4.30 14.63 13.22
CA SER A 42 -2.92 14.25 13.55
C SER A 42 -1.91 14.48 12.42
N GLN A 43 -2.29 15.18 11.35
CA GLN A 43 -1.43 15.43 10.18
C GLN A 43 -0.04 15.99 10.56
N GLY A 44 0.02 16.97 11.46
CA GLY A 44 1.30 17.56 11.89
C GLY A 44 2.24 16.56 12.59
N LEU A 45 1.68 15.62 13.36
CA LEU A 45 2.47 14.54 13.97
C LEU A 45 2.99 13.57 12.90
N TYR A 46 2.16 13.22 11.92
CA TYR A 46 2.57 12.38 10.80
C TYR A 46 3.77 12.99 10.07
N GLU A 47 3.68 14.28 9.69
CA GLU A 47 4.76 15.00 9.01
C GLU A 47 6.05 15.02 9.82
N ALA A 48 5.98 15.35 11.11
CA ALA A 48 7.15 15.36 12.00
C ALA A 48 7.84 14.00 12.07
N ARG A 49 7.07 12.91 12.15
CA ARG A 49 7.63 11.54 12.21
C ARG A 49 8.19 11.05 10.88
N ILE A 50 7.63 11.49 9.76
CA ILE A 50 8.22 11.22 8.44
C ILE A 50 9.57 11.93 8.31
N ALA A 51 9.66 13.21 8.72
CA ALA A 51 10.92 13.96 8.70
C ALA A 51 12.00 13.27 9.56
N GLU A 52 11.64 12.83 10.77
CA GLU A 52 12.53 12.05 11.65
C GLU A 52 12.98 10.73 11.00
N SER A 53 12.06 9.98 10.38
CA SER A 53 12.35 8.72 9.69
C SER A 53 13.36 8.92 8.54
N ILE A 54 13.20 10.01 7.79
CA ILE A 54 14.12 10.40 6.71
C ILE A 54 15.48 10.78 7.28
N ALA A 55 15.52 11.70 8.24
CA ALA A 55 16.76 12.20 8.86
C ALA A 55 17.57 11.04 9.45
N THR A 56 16.89 10.09 10.09
CA THR A 56 17.54 8.93 10.68
C THR A 56 17.78 7.80 9.67
N LYS A 57 17.39 7.92 8.39
CA LYS A 57 17.51 6.84 7.39
C LYS A 57 16.87 5.52 7.85
N ALA A 58 15.72 5.59 8.51
CA ALA A 58 15.08 4.41 9.11
C ALA A 58 14.83 3.28 8.10
N ARG A 59 14.46 3.64 6.85
CA ARG A 59 14.31 2.68 5.75
C ARG A 59 15.59 1.89 5.46
N VAL A 60 16.74 2.56 5.37
CA VAL A 60 18.03 1.91 5.09
C VAL A 60 18.38 0.94 6.20
N ARG A 61 18.25 1.38 7.46
CA ARG A 61 18.48 0.49 8.62
C ARG A 61 17.56 -0.73 8.62
N GLY A 62 16.29 -0.55 8.27
CA GLY A 62 15.33 -1.65 8.17
C GLY A 62 15.72 -2.66 7.08
N LEU A 63 16.12 -2.17 5.91
CA LEU A 63 16.58 -3.02 4.81
C LEU A 63 17.88 -3.75 5.14
N GLN A 64 18.80 -3.13 5.87
CA GLN A 64 20.04 -3.77 6.34
C GLN A 64 19.78 -4.88 7.38
N LYS A 65 18.67 -4.81 8.14
CA LYS A 65 18.23 -5.86 9.06
C LYS A 65 17.48 -7.00 8.37
N SER A 66 17.11 -6.81 7.11
CA SER A 66 16.50 -7.84 6.28
C SER A 66 17.50 -8.34 5.23
N SER A 67 17.14 -9.40 4.51
CA SER A 67 17.91 -9.86 3.36
C SER A 67 16.98 -10.14 2.21
N THR A 68 17.49 -10.04 0.98
CA THR A 68 16.74 -10.43 -0.23
C THR A 68 16.20 -11.85 -0.11
N ALA A 69 16.98 -12.78 0.46
CA ALA A 69 16.56 -14.16 0.67
C ALA A 69 15.38 -14.27 1.66
N ALA A 70 15.48 -13.61 2.83
CA ALA A 70 14.41 -13.62 3.83
C ALA A 70 13.12 -12.97 3.29
N TRP A 71 13.25 -11.87 2.54
CA TRP A 71 12.13 -11.22 1.88
C TRP A 71 11.48 -12.14 0.83
N LYS A 72 12.27 -12.76 -0.07
CA LYS A 72 11.77 -13.70 -1.08
C LYS A 72 11.00 -14.85 -0.44
N GLN A 73 11.56 -15.45 0.60
CA GLN A 73 10.91 -16.55 1.31
C GLN A 73 9.57 -16.13 1.93
N ALA A 74 9.52 -14.98 2.62
CA ALA A 74 8.29 -14.49 3.22
C ALA A 74 7.23 -14.12 2.17
N ALA A 75 7.64 -13.51 1.05
CA ALA A 75 6.75 -13.13 -0.04
C ALA A 75 6.18 -14.37 -0.76
N ALA A 76 7.03 -15.34 -1.11
CA ALA A 76 6.63 -16.55 -1.83
C ALA A 76 5.74 -17.48 -0.99
N THR A 77 5.82 -17.42 0.34
CA THR A 77 5.01 -18.26 1.23
C THR A 77 3.80 -17.50 1.79
N LYS A 78 4.02 -16.61 2.75
CA LYS A 78 2.96 -15.86 3.44
C LYS A 78 2.28 -14.85 2.51
N GLY A 79 3.03 -14.21 1.62
CA GLY A 79 2.49 -13.26 0.66
C GLY A 79 1.58 -13.94 -0.36
N ALA A 80 2.08 -15.00 -1.00
CA ALA A 80 1.34 -15.77 -2.01
C ALA A 80 0.02 -16.34 -1.48
N SER A 81 -0.03 -16.83 -0.23
CA SER A 81 -1.28 -17.34 0.34
C SER A 81 -2.30 -16.25 0.70
N ARG A 82 -1.85 -15.01 0.92
CA ARG A 82 -2.72 -13.88 1.31
C ARG A 82 -3.24 -13.07 0.14
N ILE A 83 -2.51 -13.00 -0.97
CA ILE A 83 -2.80 -12.07 -2.06
C ILE A 83 -4.14 -12.39 -2.75
N GLY A 84 -4.44 -13.67 -3.01
CA GLY A 84 -5.67 -14.09 -3.70
C GLY A 84 -6.94 -13.62 -2.99
N PRO A 85 -7.18 -14.00 -1.72
CA PRO A 85 -8.36 -13.55 -0.97
C PRO A 85 -8.48 -12.02 -0.88
N GLY A 86 -7.35 -11.32 -0.70
CA GLY A 86 -7.32 -9.86 -0.68
C GLY A 86 -7.73 -9.24 -2.01
N MET A 87 -7.25 -9.78 -3.13
CA MET A 87 -7.63 -9.34 -4.48
C MET A 87 -9.11 -9.60 -4.77
N THR A 88 -9.63 -10.77 -4.40
CA THR A 88 -11.06 -11.10 -4.56
C THR A 88 -11.93 -10.11 -3.80
N ALA A 89 -11.61 -9.81 -2.54
CA ALA A 89 -12.36 -8.83 -1.74
C ALA A 89 -12.23 -7.40 -2.29
N ALA A 90 -11.09 -7.06 -2.89
CA ALA A 90 -10.83 -5.74 -3.47
C ALA A 90 -11.34 -5.57 -4.91
N LEU A 91 -11.84 -6.63 -5.56
CA LEU A 91 -12.25 -6.59 -6.96
C LEU A 91 -13.24 -5.44 -7.27
N PRO A 92 -14.28 -5.16 -6.46
CA PRO A 92 -15.16 -4.03 -6.74
C PRO A 92 -14.43 -2.68 -6.73
N LYS A 93 -13.54 -2.47 -5.75
CA LYS A 93 -12.72 -1.24 -5.66
C LYS A 93 -11.77 -1.13 -6.85
N PHE A 94 -11.17 -2.23 -7.28
CA PHE A 94 -10.34 -2.26 -8.47
C PHE A 94 -11.15 -1.87 -9.71
N SER A 95 -12.32 -2.47 -9.91
CA SER A 95 -13.22 -2.16 -11.04
C SER A 95 -13.59 -0.69 -11.09
N THR A 96 -13.91 -0.07 -9.94
CA THR A 96 -14.17 1.38 -9.87
C THR A 96 -12.93 2.19 -10.25
N GLY A 97 -11.78 1.90 -9.63
CA GLY A 97 -10.56 2.68 -9.85
C GLY A 97 -9.99 2.53 -11.27
N ILE A 98 -10.02 1.33 -11.84
CA ILE A 98 -9.58 1.11 -13.22
C ILE A 98 -10.57 1.68 -14.22
N GLY A 99 -11.87 1.70 -13.89
CA GLY A 99 -12.91 2.32 -14.71
C GLY A 99 -12.62 3.80 -14.98
N GLU A 100 -12.20 4.55 -13.96
CA GLU A 100 -11.81 5.96 -14.10
C GLU A 100 -10.60 6.17 -15.03
N VAL A 101 -9.59 5.30 -14.90
CA VAL A 101 -8.40 5.30 -15.78
C VAL A 101 -8.81 5.04 -17.22
N LEU A 102 -9.61 4.00 -17.45
CA LEU A 102 -10.07 3.62 -18.78
C LEU A 102 -10.94 4.71 -19.40
N ALA A 103 -11.87 5.28 -18.64
CA ALA A 103 -12.71 6.39 -19.10
C ALA A 103 -11.88 7.62 -19.48
N THR A 104 -10.84 7.94 -18.70
CA THR A 104 -9.90 9.04 -19.02
C THR A 104 -9.18 8.79 -20.34
N ILE A 105 -8.67 7.57 -20.57
CA ILE A 105 -8.00 7.21 -21.82
C ILE A 105 -8.98 7.27 -23.01
N GLN A 106 -10.19 6.75 -22.82
CA GLN A 106 -11.22 6.71 -23.87
C GLN A 106 -11.71 8.10 -24.28
N ALA A 107 -11.63 9.08 -23.39
CA ALA A 107 -11.95 10.47 -23.70
C ALA A 107 -10.86 11.19 -24.53
N VAL A 108 -9.66 10.61 -24.65
CA VAL A 108 -8.58 11.20 -25.44
C VAL A 108 -8.81 10.95 -26.93
N THR A 109 -9.00 12.02 -27.69
CA THR A 109 -8.90 11.98 -29.15
C THR A 109 -7.42 11.90 -29.54
N ILE A 110 -7.05 10.86 -30.29
CA ILE A 110 -5.69 10.68 -30.84
C ILE A 110 -5.68 10.93 -32.34
N ALA A 111 -4.57 11.46 -32.86
CA ALA A 111 -4.43 11.71 -34.29
C ALA A 111 -4.35 10.41 -35.11
N GLU A 112 -4.60 10.54 -36.42
CA GLU A 112 -4.36 9.48 -37.39
C GLU A 112 -2.91 8.99 -37.38
N ARG A 113 -2.71 7.73 -37.80
CA ARG A 113 -1.37 7.14 -37.82
C ARG A 113 -0.55 7.72 -38.98
N THR A 114 0.73 7.98 -38.71
CA THR A 114 1.71 8.37 -39.73
C THR A 114 2.70 7.23 -40.01
N ALA A 115 3.43 7.31 -41.11
CA ALA A 115 4.52 6.36 -41.41
C ALA A 115 5.71 6.53 -40.46
N ASP A 116 5.97 7.76 -40.01
CA ASP A 116 7.02 8.03 -39.02
C ASP A 116 6.60 7.58 -37.61
N PRO A 117 7.35 6.65 -36.98
CA PRO A 117 7.06 6.20 -35.61
C PRO A 117 7.18 7.31 -34.57
N MET A 118 8.10 8.26 -34.73
CA MET A 118 8.30 9.33 -33.74
C MET A 118 7.11 10.28 -33.70
N THR A 119 6.61 10.68 -34.86
CA THR A 119 5.37 11.45 -34.98
C THR A 119 4.17 10.74 -34.34
N ASN A 120 4.08 9.41 -34.43
CA ASN A 120 3.01 8.65 -33.75
C ASN A 120 3.11 8.70 -32.22
N ILE A 121 4.32 8.65 -31.66
CA ILE A 121 4.52 8.78 -30.21
C ILE A 121 4.02 10.16 -29.76
N ASP A 122 4.44 11.21 -30.48
CA ASP A 122 4.11 12.59 -30.16
C ASP A 122 2.60 12.85 -30.24
N ASN A 123 1.95 12.38 -31.30
CA ASN A 123 0.56 12.73 -31.58
C ASN A 123 -0.48 11.74 -31.01
N ARG A 124 -0.05 10.58 -30.48
CA ARG A 124 -0.97 9.55 -29.97
C ARG A 124 -0.65 9.07 -28.56
N VAL A 125 0.62 8.86 -28.22
CA VAL A 125 1.00 8.33 -26.90
C VAL A 125 1.12 9.45 -25.87
N LYS A 126 1.82 10.54 -26.19
CA LYS A 126 1.97 11.68 -25.27
C LYS A 126 0.62 12.26 -24.80
N PRO A 127 -0.41 12.43 -25.64
CA PRO A 127 -1.72 12.90 -25.20
C PRO A 127 -2.37 12.00 -24.15
N ILE A 128 -2.27 10.67 -24.30
CA ILE A 128 -2.79 9.71 -23.33
C ILE A 128 -2.04 9.83 -22.00
N ALA A 129 -0.70 9.90 -22.05
CA ALA A 129 0.12 10.05 -20.86
C ALA A 129 -0.19 11.37 -20.13
N GLN A 130 -0.39 12.47 -20.87
CA GLN A 130 -0.76 13.76 -20.31
C GLN A 130 -2.13 13.70 -19.62
N ALA A 131 -3.14 13.12 -20.27
CA ALA A 131 -4.47 12.97 -19.67
C ALA A 131 -4.45 12.18 -18.36
N LEU A 132 -3.67 11.09 -18.31
CA LEU A 132 -3.49 10.30 -17.09
C LEU A 132 -2.71 11.05 -16.00
N TYR A 133 -1.72 11.85 -16.39
CA TYR A 133 -0.97 12.70 -15.47
C TYR A 133 -1.88 13.74 -14.81
N ASP A 134 -2.73 14.40 -15.61
CA ASP A 134 -3.66 15.41 -15.14
C ASP A 134 -4.76 14.81 -14.25
N MET A 135 -5.26 13.61 -14.59
CA MET A 135 -6.20 12.86 -13.76
C MET A 135 -5.66 12.60 -12.35
N LYS A 136 -4.36 12.30 -12.19
CA LYS A 136 -3.77 11.98 -10.87
C LYS A 136 -3.45 13.17 -10.00
N ARG A 137 -3.48 14.39 -10.55
CA ARG A 137 -3.11 15.63 -9.83
C ARG A 137 -4.29 16.44 -9.32
N LYS A 138 -5.51 16.08 -9.73
CA LYS A 138 -6.74 16.59 -9.15
C LYS A 138 -6.94 16.02 -7.76
#